data_AF-A0A8J6LID8-F1
#
_entry.id   AF-A0A8J6LID8-F1
#
_cell.length_a   1.000
_cell.length_b   1.000
_cell.length_c   1.000
_cell.angle_alpha   90.00
_cell.angle_beta   90.00
_cell.angle_gamma   90.00
#
_symmetry.space_group_name_H-M   'P 1'
#
loop_
_entity.id
_entity.type
_entity.pdbx_description
1 polymer ?
#
loop_
_entity_poly.entity_id
_entity_poly.type
_entity_poly.pdbx_seq_one_letter_code
_entity_poly.pdbx_strand_id
1 'polypeptide(L)'
;MHNLRNANTVLGNHVAVPDVITTTAAAITTAPVITSTLRTVVQTTASTATTTLRSLATTLPTTTIVRLAEEPVNAFNGSEFIDDIIPQALKALNTTNGTVESPLSCGRVNIMGTIVQESAPYLFPFIIEYSLIGAAVIYVMWKHIGRNPRYVTQEDLEHRLEVMLSRRAVALAHAQQGRVDCVGASKGLFFGLLLLVGSLICLILFFVLIHHPNFKLLAIYLADVSHCVLMVLSIIAIIIGFIRVQSLKFKSEEQSDLNDILLRVSAFGLFIYAVFSVIAGHLNAFTNESNLLVMITGILSVVQVILQLLFIADVSRRRVHLPEHDRSKPGRQVVTFLLICNVTMWIIYTFEMQKVKANPVQLKFYGFLAWAIVQRFTLPLCIFHRFHSAIAEEVSKLLELKAKLNEDETPPVGSQKFILKTPKGTRDFSPEQMAVRSSVLNKIISVFKKHGAETIDTPIFELKEVLTGKYGEDSKLIYDLKDQGGEILSLRYDLTVPFARYLAMNKITNIKRYHIAKVYRRDNPSIARGRYREFYQCDFDIAGAYDPMIPDAECIKIVYEILEILGLDQFVIKLNHRLLLDGLFEACGVPKDKFRSICSAVDKLDKVCI
;
A
#
# COMPACT_ATOMS: atom_id res chain seq x y z
N MET A 1 2.01 -39.81 61.29
CA MET A 1 1.76 -41.20 61.74
C MET A 1 1.06 -41.96 60.63
N HIS A 2 1.33 -43.28 60.50
CA HIS A 2 0.68 -44.32 59.66
C HIS A 2 0.02 -43.93 58.30
N ASN A 3 0.42 -44.48 57.15
CA ASN A 3 0.47 -45.92 56.72
C ASN A 3 -0.92 -46.56 56.56
N LEU A 4 -1.22 -47.41 55.55
CA LEU A 4 -0.57 -47.73 54.25
C LEU A 4 -1.50 -48.71 53.49
N ARG A 5 -1.52 -48.66 52.14
CA ARG A 5 -1.63 -49.81 51.19
C ARG A 5 -1.62 -49.23 49.76
N ASN A 6 -0.62 -49.54 48.92
CA ASN A 6 -0.35 -50.77 48.14
C ASN A 6 -1.29 -50.88 46.92
N ALA A 7 -0.86 -51.17 45.69
CA ALA A 7 0.47 -51.54 45.14
C ALA A 7 0.71 -50.78 43.79
N ASN A 8 1.93 -50.49 43.31
CA ASN A 8 3.05 -51.36 42.88
C ASN A 8 2.68 -52.39 41.79
N THR A 9 3.47 -52.64 40.74
CA THR A 9 4.82 -52.13 40.34
C THR A 9 4.80 -51.77 38.82
N VAL A 10 5.81 -51.74 37.94
CA VAL A 10 7.23 -52.19 37.77
C VAL A 10 7.95 -51.06 36.96
N LEU A 11 9.13 -50.54 37.36
CA LEU A 11 10.52 -50.91 36.98
C LEU A 11 10.87 -50.91 35.47
N GLY A 12 12.04 -50.41 35.03
CA GLY A 12 13.11 -49.75 35.80
C GLY A 12 14.33 -49.32 34.95
N ASN A 13 15.23 -48.52 35.55
CA ASN A 13 16.49 -48.05 34.94
C ASN A 13 17.54 -49.18 34.85
N HIS A 14 18.56 -49.03 33.98
CA HIS A 14 19.95 -49.27 34.38
C HIS A 14 20.99 -48.56 33.48
N VAL A 15 22.23 -48.49 33.96
CA VAL A 15 23.37 -47.71 33.45
C VAL A 15 24.37 -48.58 32.67
N ALA A 16 25.03 -48.02 31.65
CA ALA A 16 26.33 -48.50 31.13
C ALA A 16 27.15 -47.36 30.47
N VAL A 17 28.49 -47.49 30.51
CA VAL A 17 29.50 -46.58 29.90
C VAL A 17 30.58 -47.45 29.25
N PRO A 18 31.18 -47.01 28.12
CA PRO A 18 32.65 -46.94 27.99
C PRO A 18 33.08 -45.53 27.52
N ASP A 19 34.08 -44.88 28.13
CA ASP A 19 35.53 -45.10 27.98
C ASP A 19 36.03 -44.91 26.53
N VAL A 20 36.61 -43.75 26.16
CA VAL A 20 37.95 -43.19 26.51
C VAL A 20 39.06 -43.68 25.57
N ILE A 21 39.73 -42.74 24.89
CA ILE A 21 41.20 -42.71 24.72
C ILE A 21 41.68 -41.28 24.37
N THR A 22 42.88 -40.95 24.87
CA THR A 22 43.46 -39.60 24.99
C THR A 22 44.44 -39.26 23.87
N THR A 23 44.54 -38.00 23.46
CA THR A 23 45.85 -37.33 23.16
C THR A 23 45.78 -35.79 23.13
N THR A 24 46.47 -35.16 24.11
CA THR A 24 47.39 -33.99 24.03
C THR A 24 47.24 -32.99 22.85
N ALA A 25 47.03 -31.68 23.07
CA ALA A 25 48.02 -30.66 23.49
C ALA A 25 49.18 -30.46 22.46
N ALA A 26 49.70 -29.26 22.12
CA ALA A 26 49.70 -27.91 22.73
C ALA A 26 50.07 -26.84 21.62
N ALA A 27 50.31 -25.52 21.79
CA ALA A 27 50.09 -24.52 22.86
C ALA A 27 50.33 -23.06 22.35
N ILE A 28 49.49 -22.11 22.81
CA ILE A 28 49.86 -20.78 23.39
C ILE A 28 50.62 -19.70 22.56
N THR A 29 50.05 -18.47 22.54
CA THR A 29 50.64 -17.13 22.19
C THR A 29 51.06 -16.85 20.72
N THR A 30 51.14 -15.60 20.24
CA THR A 30 51.04 -14.25 20.87
C THR A 30 49.94 -13.35 20.29
N ALA A 31 49.63 -12.26 21.00
CA ALA A 31 48.87 -11.07 20.56
C ALA A 31 49.84 -9.83 20.67
N PRO A 32 49.44 -8.53 20.52
CA PRO A 32 48.10 -7.93 20.34
C PRO A 32 48.07 -6.67 19.40
N VAL A 33 47.05 -5.80 19.58
CA VAL A 33 47.09 -4.31 19.50
C VAL A 33 46.89 -3.58 18.12
N ILE A 34 45.74 -2.87 18.02
CA ILE A 34 45.49 -1.47 17.53
C ILE A 34 45.80 -1.09 16.05
N THR A 35 45.11 -0.18 15.33
CA THR A 35 43.73 0.41 15.29
C THR A 35 43.68 1.39 14.09
N SER A 36 42.55 1.48 13.36
CA SER A 36 42.21 2.57 12.38
C SER A 36 43.12 2.71 11.12
N THR A 37 42.81 3.46 10.04
CA THR A 37 41.65 4.34 9.70
C THR A 37 41.36 4.37 8.18
N LEU A 38 40.14 4.77 7.81
CA LEU A 38 39.75 5.29 6.48
C LEU A 38 40.76 6.21 5.77
N ARG A 39 40.92 6.11 4.43
CA ARG A 39 40.36 7.08 3.44
C ARG A 39 40.76 6.86 1.95
N THR A 40 39.77 7.15 1.07
CA THR A 40 39.86 7.77 -0.27
C THR A 40 40.67 7.12 -1.42
N VAL A 41 39.98 6.75 -2.50
CA VAL A 41 40.12 7.11 -3.95
C VAL A 41 38.93 6.41 -4.65
N VAL A 42 37.91 7.03 -5.27
CA VAL A 42 37.77 8.09 -6.28
C VAL A 42 37.98 7.61 -7.73
N GLN A 43 36.97 7.90 -8.57
CA GLN A 43 36.91 7.84 -10.04
C GLN A 43 36.72 6.48 -10.79
N THR A 44 35.73 6.56 -11.69
CA THR A 44 35.60 5.89 -13.01
C THR A 44 35.66 4.36 -13.13
N THR A 45 34.53 3.78 -13.53
CA THR A 45 34.43 3.17 -14.87
C THR A 45 33.00 3.24 -15.40
N ALA A 46 32.85 3.71 -16.64
CA ALA A 46 31.62 3.68 -17.41
C ALA A 46 31.97 3.47 -18.89
N SER A 47 30.99 3.04 -19.69
CA SER A 47 31.09 2.86 -21.16
C SER A 47 32.25 2.00 -21.68
N THR A 48 32.00 0.69 -21.84
CA THR A 48 32.67 -0.13 -22.86
C THR A 48 31.64 -0.97 -23.60
N ALA A 49 31.01 -0.37 -24.61
CA ALA A 49 30.19 -1.05 -25.62
C ALA A 49 30.33 -0.29 -26.95
N THR A 50 30.14 -0.99 -28.08
CA THR A 50 30.42 -0.53 -29.46
C THR A 50 31.89 -0.64 -29.88
N THR A 51 32.12 -0.87 -31.19
CA THR A 51 33.39 -0.74 -31.93
C THR A 51 34.35 -1.95 -31.97
N THR A 52 33.84 -3.16 -32.24
CA THR A 52 34.63 -4.33 -32.67
C THR A 52 34.01 -5.10 -33.84
N LEU A 53 33.61 -4.40 -34.92
CA LEU A 53 33.11 -5.06 -36.15
C LEU A 53 33.28 -4.23 -37.44
N ARG A 54 34.49 -3.69 -37.71
CA ARG A 54 34.81 -3.03 -38.99
C ARG A 54 36.32 -3.07 -39.37
N SER A 55 36.95 -4.24 -39.34
CA SER A 55 38.36 -4.38 -39.79
C SER A 55 38.78 -5.80 -40.19
N LEU A 56 37.98 -6.49 -41.01
CA LEU A 56 38.48 -7.67 -41.75
C LEU A 56 37.67 -7.87 -43.05
N ALA A 57 38.12 -7.23 -44.14
CA ALA A 57 37.43 -7.23 -45.43
C ALA A 57 38.42 -7.13 -46.60
N THR A 58 39.30 -8.12 -46.73
CA THR A 58 40.24 -8.28 -47.85
C THR A 58 40.48 -9.77 -48.13
N THR A 59 40.86 -10.09 -49.37
CA THR A 59 41.17 -11.43 -49.93
C THR A 59 40.01 -12.43 -50.06
N LEU A 60 39.50 -12.56 -51.29
CA LEU A 60 39.05 -13.84 -51.85
C LEU A 60 40.23 -14.49 -52.61
N PRO A 61 40.15 -15.81 -52.86
CA PRO A 61 40.24 -16.27 -54.25
C PRO A 61 39.00 -17.06 -54.71
N THR A 62 38.95 -17.39 -56.00
CA THR A 62 37.73 -17.81 -56.71
C THR A 62 37.72 -19.32 -57.06
N THR A 63 36.57 -19.80 -57.54
CA THR A 63 36.32 -21.06 -58.29
C THR A 63 36.36 -22.40 -57.55
N THR A 64 35.19 -23.02 -57.40
CA THR A 64 34.81 -24.29 -58.05
C THR A 64 33.28 -24.37 -58.10
N ILE A 65 32.69 -24.94 -59.17
CA ILE A 65 31.23 -25.08 -59.36
C ILE A 65 30.87 -26.56 -59.49
N VAL A 66 29.90 -27.04 -58.69
CA VAL A 66 29.19 -28.31 -58.92
C VAL A 66 27.69 -28.16 -58.58
N ARG A 67 26.84 -28.89 -59.31
CA ARG A 67 25.37 -29.02 -59.19
C ARG A 67 24.97 -30.47 -59.51
N LEU A 68 23.84 -31.01 -59.06
CA LEU A 68 22.76 -30.47 -58.21
C LEU A 68 22.12 -31.64 -57.43
N ALA A 69 21.61 -31.40 -56.23
CA ALA A 69 20.69 -32.30 -55.52
C ALA A 69 19.78 -31.48 -54.57
N GLU A 70 18.49 -31.82 -54.54
CA GLU A 70 17.47 -31.19 -53.70
C GLU A 70 16.98 -32.19 -52.65
N GLU A 71 16.79 -31.76 -51.40
CA GLU A 71 15.87 -32.38 -50.43
C GLU A 71 15.30 -31.30 -49.47
N PRO A 72 14.09 -31.49 -48.92
CA PRO A 72 13.37 -30.43 -48.21
C PRO A 72 13.78 -30.31 -46.73
N VAL A 73 14.21 -29.11 -46.33
CA VAL A 73 14.49 -28.80 -44.92
C VAL A 73 13.17 -28.64 -44.14
N ASN A 74 12.89 -29.58 -43.24
CA ASN A 74 11.76 -29.53 -42.32
C ASN A 74 11.88 -28.38 -41.29
N ALA A 75 10.74 -28.01 -40.70
CA ALA A 75 10.60 -26.78 -39.91
C ALA A 75 11.54 -26.69 -38.69
N PHE A 76 12.11 -25.50 -38.48
CA PHE A 76 12.98 -25.17 -37.36
C PHE A 76 12.12 -24.99 -36.07
N ASN A 77 12.21 -25.92 -35.13
CA ASN A 77 11.42 -25.88 -33.89
C ASN A 77 11.97 -24.80 -32.93
N GLY A 78 11.19 -23.75 -32.69
CA GLY A 78 11.55 -22.61 -31.84
C GLY A 78 11.52 -22.85 -30.32
N SER A 79 11.86 -24.05 -29.85
CA SER A 79 11.86 -24.41 -28.42
C SER A 79 13.10 -23.93 -27.66
N GLU A 80 14.28 -24.00 -28.27
CA GLU A 80 15.57 -23.82 -27.58
C GLU A 80 15.80 -22.40 -27.03
N PHE A 81 15.11 -21.38 -27.55
CA PHE A 81 15.27 -19.98 -27.10
C PHE A 81 14.50 -19.65 -25.81
N ILE A 82 13.68 -20.57 -25.27
CA ILE A 82 12.81 -20.29 -24.11
C ILE A 82 13.49 -20.67 -22.78
N ASP A 83 14.34 -21.71 -22.75
CA ASP A 83 14.89 -22.27 -21.51
C ASP A 83 15.98 -21.43 -20.83
N ASP A 84 16.56 -20.44 -21.53
CA ASP A 84 17.58 -19.52 -21.01
C ASP A 84 17.03 -18.19 -20.49
N ILE A 85 15.72 -17.96 -20.59
CA ILE A 85 15.04 -16.74 -20.07
C ILE A 85 14.39 -17.01 -18.69
N ILE A 86 14.49 -18.25 -18.18
CA ILE A 86 13.91 -18.67 -16.90
C ILE A 86 14.93 -18.46 -15.76
N PRO A 87 14.59 -17.72 -14.68
CA PRO A 87 15.49 -17.54 -13.54
C PRO A 87 15.79 -18.87 -12.82
N GLN A 88 17.04 -19.05 -12.39
CA GLN A 88 17.58 -20.35 -11.93
C GLN A 88 16.74 -21.08 -10.86
N ALA A 89 15.99 -20.34 -10.02
CA ALA A 89 15.08 -20.92 -9.03
C ALA A 89 14.01 -21.86 -9.62
N LEU A 90 13.59 -21.66 -10.87
CA LEU A 90 12.62 -22.53 -11.55
C LEU A 90 13.27 -23.77 -12.20
N LYS A 91 14.56 -23.71 -12.57
CA LYS A 91 15.29 -24.87 -13.14
C LYS A 91 15.44 -26.01 -12.11
N ALA A 92 15.35 -25.71 -10.81
CA ALA A 92 15.33 -26.70 -9.73
C ALA A 92 13.98 -27.45 -9.55
N LEU A 93 12.90 -27.03 -10.21
CA LEU A 93 11.56 -27.64 -10.08
C LEU A 93 11.22 -28.62 -11.22
N ASN A 94 12.00 -28.67 -12.30
CA ASN A 94 11.67 -29.44 -13.51
C ASN A 94 12.43 -30.79 -13.62
N THR A 95 13.27 -31.14 -12.64
CA THR A 95 14.15 -32.33 -12.70
C THR A 95 13.46 -33.62 -12.25
N THR A 96 12.33 -33.97 -12.89
CA THR A 96 11.70 -35.31 -12.76
C THR A 96 11.12 -35.79 -14.10
N ASN A 97 11.99 -35.96 -15.10
CA ASN A 97 11.65 -36.81 -16.25
C ASN A 97 11.44 -38.25 -15.76
N GLY A 98 10.20 -38.74 -15.86
CA GLY A 98 9.78 -39.98 -15.21
C GLY A 98 10.32 -41.24 -15.88
N THR A 99 10.76 -42.19 -15.04
CA THR A 99 10.77 -43.63 -15.34
C THR A 99 10.27 -44.39 -14.12
N VAL A 100 9.77 -45.61 -14.34
CA VAL A 100 9.20 -46.53 -13.34
C VAL A 100 7.83 -46.10 -12.76
N GLU A 101 6.79 -46.82 -13.15
CA GLU A 101 5.49 -46.79 -12.47
C GLU A 101 5.59 -47.43 -11.08
N SER A 102 4.88 -46.90 -10.09
CA SER A 102 4.77 -47.49 -8.75
C SER A 102 3.48 -47.06 -8.07
N PRO A 103 2.53 -47.98 -7.76
CA PRO A 103 1.15 -47.63 -7.39
C PRO A 103 0.96 -47.06 -5.97
N LEU A 104 2.04 -46.70 -5.26
CA LEU A 104 2.00 -46.07 -3.93
C LEU A 104 2.88 -44.82 -3.81
N SER A 105 3.13 -44.10 -4.91
CA SER A 105 3.71 -42.75 -4.82
C SER A 105 2.69 -41.76 -4.27
N CYS A 106 2.83 -41.36 -3.01
CA CYS A 106 2.10 -40.23 -2.43
C CYS A 106 2.64 -38.91 -3.02
N GLY A 107 2.21 -38.61 -4.24
CA GLY A 107 2.76 -37.51 -5.03
C GLY A 107 2.65 -36.15 -4.33
N ARG A 108 3.79 -35.45 -4.18
CA ARG A 108 3.80 -34.02 -3.85
C ARG A 108 3.21 -33.23 -5.01
N VAL A 109 1.90 -33.04 -4.99
CA VAL A 109 1.21 -32.13 -5.92
C VAL A 109 1.81 -30.73 -5.74
N ASN A 110 2.35 -30.14 -6.82
CA ASN A 110 3.01 -28.83 -6.77
C ASN A 110 1.99 -27.69 -6.77
N ILE A 111 1.06 -27.72 -5.82
CA ILE A 111 -0.10 -26.81 -5.71
C ILE A 111 0.36 -25.34 -5.77
N MET A 112 1.42 -24.99 -5.03
CA MET A 112 1.96 -23.62 -5.03
C MET A 112 2.60 -23.24 -6.36
N GLY A 113 3.33 -24.15 -7.02
CA GLY A 113 3.91 -23.91 -8.34
C GLY A 113 2.84 -23.68 -9.40
N THR A 114 1.80 -24.53 -9.43
CA THR A 114 0.64 -24.37 -10.33
C THR A 114 -0.08 -23.05 -10.08
N ILE A 115 -0.44 -22.74 -8.83
CA ILE A 115 -1.11 -21.47 -8.49
C ILE A 115 -0.27 -20.27 -8.91
N VAL A 116 1.05 -20.26 -8.66
CA VAL A 116 1.93 -19.15 -9.08
C VAL A 116 2.02 -19.04 -10.60
N GLN A 117 2.13 -20.16 -11.32
CA GLN A 117 2.22 -20.17 -12.79
C GLN A 117 0.91 -19.75 -13.47
N GLU A 118 -0.24 -20.10 -12.90
CA GLU A 118 -1.57 -19.66 -13.34
C GLU A 118 -1.88 -18.21 -12.94
N SER A 119 -1.34 -17.74 -11.81
CA SER A 119 -1.53 -16.35 -11.33
C SER A 119 -0.62 -15.33 -12.03
N ALA A 120 0.60 -15.72 -12.42
CA ALA A 120 1.61 -14.83 -12.98
C ALA A 120 1.14 -13.95 -14.17
N PRO A 121 0.32 -14.45 -15.13
CA PRO A 121 -0.21 -13.63 -16.22
C PRO A 121 -1.06 -12.43 -15.75
N TYR A 122 -1.81 -12.59 -14.65
CA TYR A 122 -2.63 -11.51 -14.08
C TYR A 122 -1.81 -10.54 -13.22
N LEU A 123 -0.69 -11.00 -12.64
CA LEU A 123 0.18 -10.18 -11.78
C LEU A 123 1.17 -9.31 -12.58
N PHE A 124 1.56 -9.74 -13.79
CA PHE A 124 2.54 -9.04 -14.62
C PHE A 124 2.19 -7.57 -14.94
N PRO A 125 0.93 -7.19 -15.26
CA PRO A 125 0.59 -5.78 -15.50
C PRO A 125 0.79 -4.89 -14.28
N PHE A 126 0.36 -5.33 -13.08
CA PHE A 126 0.48 -4.56 -11.84
C PHE A 126 1.93 -4.25 -11.46
N ILE A 127 2.88 -5.16 -11.76
CA ILE A 127 4.32 -4.92 -11.56
C ILE A 127 4.80 -3.74 -12.43
N ILE A 128 4.27 -3.61 -13.65
CA ILE A 128 4.66 -2.54 -14.58
C ILE A 128 3.93 -1.24 -14.23
N GLU A 129 2.66 -1.28 -13.83
CA GLU A 129 1.96 -0.12 -13.25
C GLU A 129 2.70 0.43 -12.03
N TYR A 130 3.03 -0.42 -11.05
CA TYR A 130 3.83 -0.06 -9.88
C TYR A 130 5.17 0.58 -10.26
N SER A 131 5.85 0.03 -11.25
CA SER A 131 7.14 0.54 -11.75
C SER A 131 7.01 1.93 -12.41
N LEU A 132 5.97 2.13 -13.21
CA LEU A 132 5.67 3.40 -13.86
C LEU A 132 5.23 4.48 -12.86
N ILE A 133 4.37 4.13 -11.90
CA ILE A 133 3.94 5.02 -10.80
C ILE A 133 5.16 5.39 -9.94
N GLY A 134 6.01 4.42 -9.60
CA GLY A 134 7.25 4.65 -8.86
C GLY A 134 8.20 5.63 -9.57
N ALA A 135 8.46 5.40 -10.87
CA ALA A 135 9.27 6.30 -11.69
C ALA A 135 8.66 7.72 -11.78
N ALA A 136 7.34 7.82 -11.94
CA ALA A 136 6.63 9.10 -11.97
C ALA A 136 6.73 9.86 -10.62
N VAL A 137 6.55 9.17 -9.49
CA VAL A 137 6.68 9.76 -8.15
C VAL A 137 8.11 10.21 -7.86
N ILE A 138 9.11 9.40 -8.23
CA ILE A 138 10.53 9.78 -8.11
C ILE A 138 10.83 11.01 -8.98
N TYR A 139 10.29 11.09 -10.19
CA TYR A 139 10.41 12.28 -11.04
C TYR A 139 9.72 13.52 -10.44
N VAL A 140 8.53 13.38 -9.82
CA VAL A 140 7.88 14.49 -9.08
C VAL A 140 8.80 14.97 -7.96
N MET A 141 9.31 14.05 -7.14
CA MET A 141 10.19 14.41 -6.03
C MET A 141 11.45 15.12 -6.54
N TRP A 142 12.12 14.57 -7.56
CA TRP A 142 13.31 15.18 -8.15
C TRP A 142 13.05 16.55 -8.81
N LYS A 143 11.93 16.74 -9.53
CA LYS A 143 11.60 18.02 -10.19
C LYS A 143 11.32 19.16 -9.19
N HIS A 144 10.86 18.84 -7.97
CA HIS A 144 10.46 19.83 -6.96
C HIS A 144 11.43 19.98 -5.78
N ILE A 145 12.26 18.97 -5.48
CA ILE A 145 13.31 19.07 -4.45
C ILE A 145 14.48 19.88 -5.00
N GLY A 146 14.85 20.97 -4.32
CA GLY A 146 16.06 21.75 -4.60
C GLY A 146 15.92 22.89 -5.62
N ARG A 147 14.80 23.02 -6.33
CA ARG A 147 14.53 24.22 -7.15
C ARG A 147 14.11 25.40 -6.25
N ASN A 148 14.98 26.42 -6.19
CA ASN A 148 14.90 27.58 -5.29
C ASN A 148 14.98 27.26 -3.78
N PRO A 149 16.19 27.01 -3.25
CA PRO A 149 16.45 27.16 -1.82
C PRO A 149 16.43 28.66 -1.44
N ARG A 150 15.23 29.26 -1.39
CA ARG A 150 15.06 30.46 -0.55
C ARG A 150 15.32 30.03 0.89
N TYR A 151 16.17 30.77 1.59
CA TYR A 151 16.23 30.69 3.05
C TYR A 151 14.90 31.20 3.58
N VAL A 152 13.99 30.28 3.89
CA VAL A 152 12.69 30.57 4.46
C VAL A 152 12.92 30.98 5.91
N THR A 153 12.66 32.24 6.27
CA THR A 153 12.65 32.68 7.66
C THR A 153 11.58 31.91 8.43
N GLN A 154 11.75 31.75 9.74
CA GLN A 154 10.85 30.88 10.50
C GLN A 154 9.38 31.35 10.44
N GLU A 155 9.14 32.66 10.39
CA GLU A 155 7.81 33.26 10.19
C GLU A 155 7.19 32.90 8.82
N ASP A 156 7.99 32.92 7.75
CA ASP A 156 7.57 32.57 6.39
C ASP A 156 7.28 31.05 6.28
N LEU A 157 7.97 30.23 7.10
CA LEU A 157 7.71 28.80 7.24
C LEU A 157 6.45 28.53 8.07
N GLU A 158 6.26 29.22 9.19
CA GLU A 158 5.07 29.12 10.05
C GLU A 158 3.82 29.58 9.29
N HIS A 159 3.86 30.72 8.59
CA HIS A 159 2.75 31.20 7.77
C HIS A 159 2.41 30.23 6.61
N ARG A 160 3.41 29.68 5.91
CA ARG A 160 3.19 28.65 4.87
C ARG A 160 2.67 27.34 5.44
N LEU A 161 3.16 26.93 6.61
CA LEU A 161 2.69 25.74 7.31
C LEU A 161 1.25 25.94 7.77
N GLU A 162 0.88 27.11 8.27
CA GLU A 162 -0.48 27.44 8.69
C GLU A 162 -1.45 27.53 7.50
N VAL A 163 -1.04 28.09 6.36
CA VAL A 163 -1.81 28.07 5.11
C VAL A 163 -1.96 26.65 4.54
N MET A 164 -0.93 25.78 4.65
CA MET A 164 -1.06 24.38 4.25
C MET A 164 -1.89 23.55 5.24
N LEU A 165 -1.75 23.79 6.55
CA LEU A 165 -2.48 23.09 7.59
C LEU A 165 -3.95 23.50 7.63
N SER A 166 -4.28 24.77 7.42
CA SER A 166 -5.66 25.24 7.24
C SER A 166 -6.27 24.62 5.98
N ARG A 167 -5.63 24.71 4.81
CA ARG A 167 -6.12 24.08 3.58
C ARG A 167 -6.27 22.55 3.69
N ARG A 168 -5.36 21.84 4.38
CA ARG A 168 -5.55 20.41 4.71
C ARG A 168 -6.64 20.16 5.76
N ALA A 169 -6.78 21.01 6.77
CA ALA A 169 -7.79 20.86 7.83
C ALA A 169 -9.20 21.17 7.33
N VAL A 170 -9.37 22.10 6.40
CA VAL A 170 -10.64 22.38 5.71
C VAL A 170 -11.02 21.20 4.81
N ALA A 171 -10.08 20.70 3.99
CA ALA A 171 -10.30 19.49 3.19
C ALA A 171 -10.66 18.26 4.05
N LEU A 172 -9.99 18.07 5.20
CA LEU A 172 -10.30 16.98 6.14
C LEU A 172 -11.58 17.20 6.94
N ALA A 173 -11.97 18.44 7.25
CA ALA A 173 -13.24 18.74 7.90
C ALA A 173 -14.43 18.43 6.98
N HIS A 174 -14.32 18.79 5.69
CA HIS A 174 -15.33 18.38 4.70
C HIS A 174 -15.33 16.86 4.44
N ALA A 175 -14.19 16.17 4.56
CA ALA A 175 -14.17 14.71 4.56
C ALA A 175 -14.83 14.09 5.81
N GLN A 176 -14.86 14.79 6.96
CA GLN A 176 -15.64 14.38 8.13
C GLN A 176 -17.14 14.71 7.98
N GLN A 177 -17.52 15.71 7.18
CA GLN A 177 -18.87 15.82 6.61
C GLN A 177 -19.07 14.83 5.44
N GLY A 178 -18.63 13.59 5.62
CA GLY A 178 -18.65 12.49 4.65
C GLY A 178 -20.03 11.94 4.31
N ARG A 179 -21.10 12.75 4.38
CA ARG A 179 -22.34 12.43 3.69
C ARG A 179 -22.07 12.64 2.21
N VAL A 180 -21.79 11.55 1.49
CA VAL A 180 -21.57 11.59 0.05
C VAL A 180 -22.88 12.03 -0.61
N ASP A 181 -23.02 13.32 -0.92
CA ASP A 181 -24.21 13.88 -1.55
C ASP A 181 -24.26 13.49 -3.05
N CYS A 182 -24.62 12.22 -3.24
CA CYS A 182 -24.98 11.59 -4.49
C CYS A 182 -26.19 12.27 -5.16
N VAL A 183 -26.99 13.04 -4.41
CA VAL A 183 -28.17 13.77 -4.90
C VAL A 183 -27.91 14.52 -6.22
N GLY A 184 -26.74 15.17 -6.35
CA GLY A 184 -26.37 15.91 -7.58
C GLY A 184 -25.68 15.08 -8.69
N ALA A 185 -25.38 13.81 -8.46
CA ALA A 185 -24.65 12.93 -9.41
C ALA A 185 -25.35 11.58 -9.69
N SER A 186 -26.47 11.31 -9.00
CA SER A 186 -27.14 10.01 -8.88
C SER A 186 -27.44 9.34 -10.22
N LYS A 187 -27.89 10.09 -11.23
CA LYS A 187 -28.18 9.54 -12.56
C LYS A 187 -26.94 8.96 -13.23
N GLY A 188 -25.83 9.72 -13.25
CA GLY A 188 -24.56 9.27 -13.84
C GLY A 188 -23.94 8.10 -13.07
N LEU A 189 -24.02 8.14 -11.74
CA LEU A 189 -23.61 7.04 -10.86
C LEU A 189 -24.43 5.76 -11.11
N PHE A 190 -25.76 5.87 -11.25
CA PHE A 190 -26.65 4.74 -11.48
C PHE A 190 -26.42 4.09 -12.84
N PHE A 191 -26.40 4.86 -13.92
CA PHE A 191 -26.12 4.32 -15.26
C PHE A 191 -24.70 3.74 -15.36
N GLY A 192 -23.70 4.36 -14.70
CA GLY A 192 -22.34 3.83 -14.65
C GLY A 192 -22.26 2.52 -13.86
N LEU A 193 -22.94 2.42 -12.71
CA LEU A 193 -22.97 1.19 -11.91
C LEU A 193 -23.70 0.05 -12.63
N LEU A 194 -24.81 0.33 -13.31
CA LEU A 194 -25.52 -0.64 -14.14
C LEU A 194 -24.62 -1.17 -15.27
N LEU A 195 -23.86 -0.28 -15.90
CA LEU A 195 -22.88 -0.61 -16.94
C LEU A 195 -21.75 -1.49 -16.40
N LEU A 196 -21.16 -1.11 -15.26
CA LEU A 196 -20.11 -1.88 -14.56
C LEU A 196 -20.60 -3.29 -14.18
N VAL A 197 -21.81 -3.43 -13.66
CA VAL A 197 -22.40 -4.73 -13.30
C VAL A 197 -22.63 -5.59 -14.55
N GLY A 198 -23.18 -5.03 -15.63
CA GLY A 198 -23.35 -5.74 -16.90
C GLY A 198 -22.02 -6.23 -17.47
N SER A 199 -21.00 -5.38 -17.47
CA SER A 199 -19.65 -5.73 -17.92
C SER A 199 -18.97 -6.76 -17.03
N LEU A 200 -19.18 -6.72 -15.71
CA LEU A 200 -18.66 -7.72 -14.78
C LEU A 200 -19.32 -9.09 -15.00
N ILE A 201 -20.61 -9.12 -15.36
CA ILE A 201 -21.30 -10.36 -15.77
C ILE A 201 -20.69 -10.90 -17.07
N CYS A 202 -20.44 -10.05 -18.07
CA CYS A 202 -19.73 -10.48 -19.30
C CYS A 202 -18.33 -11.03 -19.01
N LEU A 203 -17.57 -10.41 -18.10
CA LEU A 203 -16.24 -10.88 -17.68
C LEU A 203 -16.29 -12.25 -17.00
N ILE A 204 -17.26 -12.47 -16.10
CA ILE A 204 -17.46 -13.76 -15.43
C ILE A 204 -17.87 -14.83 -16.44
N LEU A 205 -18.80 -14.51 -17.36
CA LEU A 205 -19.20 -15.43 -18.44
C LEU A 205 -18.05 -15.75 -19.39
N PHE A 206 -17.17 -14.80 -19.69
CA PHE A 206 -15.95 -15.04 -20.46
C PHE A 206 -15.06 -16.09 -19.78
N PHE A 207 -14.73 -15.91 -18.49
CA PHE A 207 -13.91 -16.89 -17.76
C PHE A 207 -14.55 -18.27 -17.65
N VAL A 208 -15.88 -18.37 -17.46
CA VAL A 208 -16.57 -19.67 -17.42
C VAL A 208 -16.55 -20.35 -18.80
N LEU A 209 -16.85 -19.61 -19.87
CA LEU A 209 -17.04 -20.19 -21.21
C LEU A 209 -15.74 -20.43 -21.98
N ILE A 210 -14.64 -19.71 -21.70
CA ILE A 210 -13.38 -19.83 -22.45
C ILE A 210 -12.71 -21.22 -22.30
N HIS A 211 -12.96 -21.91 -21.18
CA HIS A 211 -12.46 -23.27 -20.93
C HIS A 211 -13.26 -24.36 -21.68
N HIS A 212 -14.48 -24.08 -22.13
CA HIS A 212 -15.28 -25.04 -22.89
C HIS A 212 -15.00 -24.91 -24.39
N PRO A 213 -14.47 -25.93 -25.08
CA PRO A 213 -14.00 -25.82 -26.47
C PRO A 213 -15.11 -25.38 -27.43
N ASN A 214 -16.35 -25.84 -27.21
CA ASN A 214 -17.52 -25.51 -28.04
C ASN A 214 -17.99 -24.05 -27.86
N PHE A 215 -17.72 -23.43 -26.71
CA PHE A 215 -18.19 -22.07 -26.38
C PHE A 215 -17.07 -21.02 -26.37
N LYS A 216 -15.81 -21.43 -26.52
CA LYS A 216 -14.63 -20.55 -26.57
C LYS A 216 -14.76 -19.40 -27.58
N LEU A 217 -15.33 -19.67 -28.76
CA LEU A 217 -15.55 -18.63 -29.78
C LEU A 217 -16.65 -17.65 -29.35
N LEU A 218 -17.77 -18.15 -28.81
CA LEU A 218 -18.86 -17.34 -28.28
C LEU A 218 -18.41 -16.45 -27.11
N ALA A 219 -17.53 -16.96 -26.22
CA ALA A 219 -16.93 -16.20 -25.13
C ALA A 219 -16.14 -14.98 -25.65
N ILE A 220 -15.32 -15.19 -26.69
CA ILE A 220 -14.53 -14.12 -27.33
C ILE A 220 -15.46 -13.08 -27.98
N TYR A 221 -16.48 -13.52 -28.72
CA TYR A 221 -17.46 -12.58 -29.31
C TYR A 221 -18.22 -11.78 -28.24
N LEU A 222 -18.65 -12.41 -27.14
CA LEU A 222 -19.37 -11.74 -26.05
C LEU A 222 -18.53 -10.63 -25.40
N ALA A 223 -17.26 -10.92 -25.10
CA ALA A 223 -16.30 -9.95 -24.57
C ALA A 223 -16.10 -8.78 -25.55
N ASP A 224 -15.70 -9.07 -26.79
CA ASP A 224 -15.40 -8.08 -27.82
C ASP A 224 -16.58 -7.17 -28.16
N VAL A 225 -17.81 -7.72 -28.24
CA VAL A 225 -19.03 -6.93 -28.44
C VAL A 225 -19.35 -6.07 -27.21
N SER A 226 -19.22 -6.60 -25.99
CA SER A 226 -19.46 -5.81 -24.77
C SER A 226 -18.50 -4.63 -24.65
N HIS A 227 -17.23 -4.82 -25.02
CA HIS A 227 -16.23 -3.76 -25.06
C HIS A 227 -16.51 -2.73 -26.17
N CYS A 228 -16.98 -3.16 -27.35
CA CYS A 228 -17.45 -2.22 -28.39
C CYS A 228 -18.62 -1.34 -27.86
N VAL A 229 -19.59 -1.92 -27.17
CA VAL A 229 -20.71 -1.18 -26.56
C VAL A 229 -20.21 -0.18 -25.51
N LEU A 230 -19.27 -0.57 -24.64
CA LEU A 230 -18.64 0.35 -23.68
C LEU A 230 -17.97 1.55 -24.37
N MET A 231 -17.21 1.30 -25.44
CA MET A 231 -16.52 2.38 -26.18
C MET A 231 -17.52 3.34 -26.83
N VAL A 232 -18.56 2.83 -27.51
CA VAL A 232 -19.61 3.66 -28.13
C VAL A 232 -20.35 4.51 -27.09
N LEU A 233 -20.75 3.92 -25.95
CA LEU A 233 -21.41 4.66 -24.88
C LEU A 233 -20.50 5.73 -24.24
N SER A 234 -19.20 5.44 -24.10
CA SER A 234 -18.24 6.44 -23.60
C SER A 234 -18.00 7.58 -24.61
N ILE A 235 -17.96 7.31 -25.92
CA ILE A 235 -17.88 8.35 -26.97
C ILE A 235 -19.10 9.28 -26.90
N ILE A 236 -20.31 8.72 -26.83
CA ILE A 236 -21.56 9.49 -26.71
C ILE A 236 -21.54 10.35 -25.43
N ALA A 237 -21.11 9.77 -24.31
CA ALA A 237 -20.97 10.50 -23.05
C ALA A 237 -19.91 11.62 -23.11
N ILE A 238 -18.77 11.41 -23.77
CA ILE A 238 -17.75 12.47 -23.98
C ILE A 238 -18.33 13.64 -24.81
N ILE A 239 -19.08 13.36 -25.88
CA ILE A 239 -19.71 14.39 -26.72
C ILE A 239 -20.74 15.20 -25.90
N ILE A 240 -21.61 14.52 -25.13
CA ILE A 240 -22.53 15.19 -24.19
C ILE A 240 -21.76 15.98 -23.13
N GLY A 241 -20.61 15.45 -22.69
CA GLY A 241 -19.66 16.08 -21.78
C GLY A 241 -19.21 17.44 -22.29
N PHE A 242 -18.60 17.50 -23.48
CA PHE A 242 -18.18 18.76 -24.11
C PHE A 242 -19.32 19.79 -24.16
N ILE A 243 -20.51 19.40 -24.64
CA ILE A 243 -21.67 20.30 -24.77
C ILE A 243 -22.09 20.87 -23.40
N ARG A 244 -22.06 20.07 -22.33
CA ARG A 244 -22.39 20.55 -20.97
C ARG A 244 -21.28 21.42 -20.38
N VAL A 245 -20.04 21.02 -20.59
CA VAL A 245 -18.83 21.65 -20.02
C VAL A 245 -18.50 23.00 -20.69
N GLN A 246 -18.97 23.25 -21.92
CA GLN A 246 -18.90 24.57 -22.58
C GLN A 246 -19.46 25.73 -21.74
N SER A 247 -20.42 25.47 -20.85
CA SER A 247 -20.98 26.45 -19.90
C SER A 247 -20.01 26.93 -18.80
N LEU A 248 -18.87 26.26 -18.64
CA LEU A 248 -17.86 26.56 -17.61
C LEU A 248 -16.75 27.46 -18.17
N LYS A 249 -16.33 28.44 -17.35
CA LYS A 249 -15.32 29.45 -17.71
C LYS A 249 -13.95 28.79 -17.83
N PHE A 250 -13.29 29.00 -18.97
CA PHE A 250 -11.91 28.57 -19.21
C PHE A 250 -10.94 29.51 -18.48
N LYS A 251 -9.94 28.96 -17.77
CA LYS A 251 -8.87 29.72 -17.13
C LYS A 251 -7.51 29.22 -17.61
N SER A 252 -6.76 30.09 -18.29
CA SER A 252 -5.40 29.82 -18.75
C SER A 252 -4.39 29.99 -17.61
N GLU A 253 -4.44 29.08 -16.63
CA GLU A 253 -3.52 29.02 -15.49
C GLU A 253 -2.62 27.78 -15.60
N GLU A 254 -1.37 27.89 -15.16
CA GLU A 254 -0.29 26.92 -15.44
C GLU A 254 -0.43 25.65 -14.57
N GLN A 255 -1.31 24.76 -15.00
CA GLN A 255 -1.53 23.44 -14.39
C GLN A 255 -0.34 22.50 -14.70
N SER A 256 0.12 21.75 -13.71
CA SER A 256 1.39 20.99 -13.74
C SER A 256 1.53 19.98 -14.89
N ASP A 257 2.56 20.14 -15.73
CA ASP A 257 2.81 19.36 -16.96
C ASP A 257 2.69 17.84 -16.83
N LEU A 258 3.07 17.28 -15.68
CA LEU A 258 3.38 15.86 -15.57
C LEU A 258 2.14 14.96 -15.77
N ASN A 259 0.97 15.35 -15.26
CA ASN A 259 -0.24 14.55 -15.44
C ASN A 259 -0.59 14.44 -16.93
N ASP A 260 -0.53 15.56 -17.65
CA ASP A 260 -0.75 15.61 -19.09
C ASP A 260 0.35 14.82 -19.86
N ILE A 261 1.61 14.85 -19.39
CA ILE A 261 2.70 14.03 -19.98
C ILE A 261 2.42 12.53 -19.78
N LEU A 262 2.11 12.08 -18.56
CA LEU A 262 1.81 10.67 -18.25
C LEU A 262 0.59 10.17 -19.03
N LEU A 263 -0.45 11.00 -19.16
CA LEU A 263 -1.66 10.68 -19.94
C LEU A 263 -1.36 10.53 -21.44
N ARG A 264 -0.48 11.37 -22.00
CA ARG A 264 -0.05 11.29 -23.41
C ARG A 264 0.90 10.11 -23.68
N VAL A 265 1.87 9.87 -22.81
CA VAL A 265 2.83 8.74 -22.92
C VAL A 265 2.12 7.39 -22.81
N SER A 266 1.10 7.28 -21.96
CA SER A 266 0.31 6.06 -21.82
C SER A 266 -0.63 5.83 -23.01
N ALA A 267 -1.29 6.89 -23.52
CA ALA A 267 -2.13 6.79 -24.72
C ALA A 267 -1.36 6.31 -25.96
N PHE A 268 -0.07 6.66 -26.10
CA PHE A 268 0.78 6.19 -27.19
C PHE A 268 0.84 4.65 -27.31
N GLY A 269 0.93 3.93 -26.18
CA GLY A 269 0.90 2.47 -26.19
C GLY A 269 -0.43 1.90 -26.68
N LEU A 270 -1.54 2.56 -26.33
CA LEU A 270 -2.88 2.17 -26.79
C LEU A 270 -3.09 2.49 -28.28
N PHE A 271 -2.58 3.62 -28.79
CA PHE A 271 -2.58 3.91 -30.22
C PHE A 271 -1.83 2.85 -31.04
N ILE A 272 -0.65 2.39 -30.58
CA ILE A 272 0.07 1.28 -31.25
C ILE A 272 -0.78 0.01 -31.27
N TYR A 273 -1.34 -0.40 -30.12
CA TYR A 273 -2.17 -1.62 -30.04
C TYR A 273 -3.39 -1.56 -30.97
N ALA A 274 -4.06 -0.41 -31.03
CA ALA A 274 -5.22 -0.21 -31.87
C ALA A 274 -4.86 -0.20 -33.36
N VAL A 275 -3.79 0.51 -33.77
CA VAL A 275 -3.33 0.55 -35.16
C VAL A 275 -2.92 -0.84 -35.67
N PHE A 276 -2.14 -1.61 -34.90
CA PHE A 276 -1.78 -2.99 -35.27
C PHE A 276 -3.02 -3.90 -35.37
N SER A 277 -4.02 -3.69 -34.50
CA SER A 277 -5.29 -4.43 -34.58
C SER A 277 -6.10 -4.06 -35.83
N VAL A 278 -6.17 -2.78 -36.21
CA VAL A 278 -6.84 -2.34 -37.45
C VAL A 278 -6.17 -2.95 -38.69
N ILE A 279 -4.84 -2.93 -38.76
CA ILE A 279 -4.08 -3.51 -39.88
C ILE A 279 -4.34 -5.01 -40.02
N ALA A 280 -4.26 -5.77 -38.93
CA ALA A 280 -4.53 -7.21 -38.94
C ALA A 280 -6.00 -7.55 -39.25
N GLY A 281 -6.95 -6.71 -38.82
CA GLY A 281 -8.36 -6.86 -39.14
C GLY A 281 -8.65 -6.63 -40.63
N HIS A 282 -8.18 -5.50 -41.17
CA HIS A 282 -8.55 -4.96 -42.48
C HIS A 282 -8.49 -5.96 -43.64
N LEU A 283 -7.38 -6.70 -43.78
CA LEU A 283 -7.10 -7.55 -44.95
C LEU A 283 -8.14 -8.64 -45.23
N ASN A 284 -8.92 -9.05 -44.22
CA ASN A 284 -10.01 -10.02 -44.35
C ASN A 284 -11.31 -9.54 -43.70
N ALA A 285 -11.47 -8.22 -43.50
CA ALA A 285 -12.62 -7.65 -42.80
C ALA A 285 -13.97 -7.89 -43.52
N PHE A 286 -13.97 -8.05 -44.85
CA PHE A 286 -15.18 -8.34 -45.62
C PHE A 286 -15.43 -9.83 -45.88
N THR A 287 -14.53 -10.71 -45.42
CA THR A 287 -14.63 -12.17 -45.61
C THR A 287 -14.77 -12.94 -44.29
N ASN A 288 -14.34 -12.37 -43.16
CA ASN A 288 -14.38 -13.00 -41.85
C ASN A 288 -14.92 -12.01 -40.79
N GLU A 289 -16.02 -12.37 -40.13
CA GLU A 289 -16.65 -11.54 -39.10
C GLU A 289 -15.72 -11.20 -37.93
N SER A 290 -14.84 -12.14 -37.52
CA SER A 290 -13.86 -11.88 -36.46
C SER A 290 -12.84 -10.80 -36.86
N ASN A 291 -12.46 -10.73 -38.14
CA ASN A 291 -11.59 -9.68 -38.69
C ASN A 291 -12.29 -8.32 -38.71
N LEU A 292 -13.58 -8.30 -39.10
CA LEU A 292 -14.42 -7.11 -39.07
C LEU A 292 -14.53 -6.54 -37.64
N LEU A 293 -14.82 -7.41 -36.66
CA LEU A 293 -14.96 -7.02 -35.26
C LEU A 293 -13.65 -6.47 -34.68
N VAL A 294 -12.50 -7.09 -34.98
CA VAL A 294 -11.18 -6.59 -34.57
C VAL A 294 -10.87 -5.23 -35.20
N MET A 295 -11.20 -5.03 -36.48
CA MET A 295 -11.03 -3.74 -37.17
C MET A 295 -11.90 -2.64 -36.55
N ILE A 296 -13.19 -2.92 -36.31
CA ILE A 296 -14.14 -2.00 -35.67
C ILE A 296 -13.68 -1.65 -34.24
N THR A 297 -13.27 -2.65 -33.45
CA THR A 297 -12.74 -2.45 -32.09
C THR A 297 -11.53 -1.51 -32.10
N GLY A 298 -10.60 -1.71 -33.05
CA GLY A 298 -9.44 -0.84 -33.21
C GLY A 298 -9.80 0.61 -33.58
N ILE A 299 -10.71 0.81 -34.54
CA ILE A 299 -11.18 2.14 -34.95
C ILE A 299 -11.89 2.86 -33.79
N LEU A 300 -12.80 2.17 -33.11
CA LEU A 300 -13.49 2.73 -31.93
C LEU A 300 -12.51 3.11 -30.82
N SER A 301 -11.49 2.29 -30.56
CA SER A 301 -10.47 2.55 -29.54
C SER A 301 -9.64 3.80 -29.85
N VAL A 302 -9.27 4.02 -31.12
CA VAL A 302 -8.58 5.26 -31.56
C VAL A 302 -9.47 6.49 -31.34
N VAL A 303 -10.72 6.45 -31.83
CA VAL A 303 -11.66 7.58 -31.72
C VAL A 303 -11.97 7.91 -30.25
N GLN A 304 -12.23 6.88 -29.45
CA GLN A 304 -12.56 7.02 -28.03
C GLN A 304 -11.43 7.69 -27.24
N VAL A 305 -10.18 7.26 -27.43
CA VAL A 305 -9.03 7.83 -26.71
C VAL A 305 -8.68 9.24 -27.18
N ILE A 306 -8.80 9.56 -28.48
CA ILE A 306 -8.61 10.95 -28.96
C ILE A 306 -9.62 11.89 -28.31
N LEU A 307 -10.92 11.54 -28.35
CA LEU A 307 -11.98 12.36 -27.76
C LEU A 307 -11.81 12.49 -26.25
N GLN A 308 -11.39 11.41 -25.56
CA GLN A 308 -11.17 11.43 -24.12
C GLN A 308 -9.98 12.29 -23.70
N LEU A 309 -8.84 12.21 -24.42
CA LEU A 309 -7.67 13.06 -24.18
C LEU A 309 -8.02 14.54 -24.31
N LEU A 310 -8.77 14.90 -25.36
CA LEU A 310 -9.25 16.26 -25.59
C LEU A 310 -10.23 16.71 -24.49
N PHE A 311 -11.12 15.82 -24.03
CA PHE A 311 -12.09 16.11 -22.98
C PHE A 311 -11.41 16.36 -21.63
N ILE A 312 -10.47 15.50 -21.23
CA ILE A 312 -9.70 15.68 -19.98
C ILE A 312 -8.87 16.98 -20.03
N ALA A 313 -8.29 17.33 -21.18
CA ALA A 313 -7.51 18.56 -21.36
C ALA A 313 -8.35 19.86 -21.38
N ASP A 314 -9.59 19.81 -21.86
CA ASP A 314 -10.53 20.94 -21.81
C ASP A 314 -11.13 21.09 -20.39
N VAL A 315 -11.59 19.99 -19.80
CA VAL A 315 -12.15 19.93 -18.44
C VAL A 315 -11.16 20.39 -17.38
N SER A 316 -9.89 19.98 -17.44
CA SER A 316 -8.87 20.35 -16.45
C SER A 316 -8.61 21.87 -16.38
N ARG A 317 -8.92 22.60 -17.46
CA ARG A 317 -8.72 24.07 -17.62
C ARG A 317 -9.98 24.90 -17.35
N ARG A 318 -11.13 24.26 -17.09
CA ARG A 318 -12.40 24.95 -16.80
C ARG A 318 -12.72 24.98 -15.30
N ARG A 319 -13.51 25.98 -14.89
CA ARG A 319 -13.98 26.14 -13.51
C ARG A 319 -15.45 26.61 -13.49
N VAL A 320 -16.14 26.27 -12.40
CA VAL A 320 -17.42 26.90 -12.02
C VAL A 320 -17.14 28.36 -11.61
N HIS A 321 -18.08 29.27 -11.88
CA HIS A 321 -17.95 30.70 -11.60
C HIS A 321 -19.30 31.42 -11.36
N LEU A 322 -20.43 30.72 -11.47
CA LEU A 322 -21.77 31.26 -11.21
C LEU A 322 -22.44 30.42 -10.10
N PRO A 323 -23.13 31.02 -9.12
CA PRO A 323 -23.84 30.28 -8.06
C PRO A 323 -24.89 29.29 -8.58
N GLU A 324 -25.51 29.58 -9.72
CA GLU A 324 -26.48 28.69 -10.39
C GLU A 324 -25.80 27.45 -11.00
N HIS A 325 -24.58 27.62 -11.54
CA HIS A 325 -23.74 26.51 -11.99
C HIS A 325 -23.20 25.69 -10.81
N ASP A 326 -23.03 26.27 -9.62
CA ASP A 326 -22.63 25.51 -8.43
C ASP A 326 -23.76 24.63 -7.87
N ARG A 327 -25.03 25.08 -7.97
CA ARG A 327 -26.21 24.26 -7.64
C ARG A 327 -26.46 23.15 -8.66
N SER A 328 -26.35 23.45 -9.95
CA SER A 328 -26.68 22.52 -11.05
C SER A 328 -25.54 21.60 -11.48
N LYS A 329 -24.27 22.03 -11.28
CA LYS A 329 -23.02 21.34 -11.61
C LYS A 329 -23.00 20.74 -13.03
N PRO A 330 -23.05 21.60 -14.07
CA PRO A 330 -23.11 21.15 -15.46
C PRO A 330 -21.87 20.32 -15.81
N GLY A 331 -22.08 19.06 -16.17
CA GLY A 331 -21.03 18.09 -16.47
C GLY A 331 -20.79 17.04 -15.37
N ARG A 332 -21.06 17.31 -14.08
CA ARG A 332 -20.73 16.38 -12.96
C ARG A 332 -21.33 14.97 -13.14
N GLN A 333 -22.56 14.87 -13.65
CA GLN A 333 -23.19 13.57 -13.94
C GLN A 333 -22.46 12.80 -15.05
N VAL A 334 -21.97 13.51 -16.08
CA VAL A 334 -21.23 12.92 -17.20
C VAL A 334 -19.83 12.48 -16.75
N VAL A 335 -19.10 13.33 -16.02
CA VAL A 335 -17.78 12.97 -15.45
C VAL A 335 -17.90 11.79 -14.49
N THR A 336 -18.96 11.71 -13.68
CA THR A 336 -19.21 10.55 -12.80
C THR A 336 -19.51 9.26 -13.58
N PHE A 337 -20.20 9.36 -14.73
CA PHE A 337 -20.45 8.22 -15.61
C PHE A 337 -19.18 7.75 -16.33
N LEU A 338 -18.40 8.69 -16.89
CA LEU A 338 -17.14 8.41 -17.57
C LEU A 338 -16.10 7.79 -16.63
N LEU A 339 -16.00 8.28 -15.39
CA LEU A 339 -15.15 7.69 -14.36
C LEU A 339 -15.43 6.18 -14.20
N ILE A 340 -16.70 5.81 -14.12
CA ILE A 340 -17.10 4.41 -13.95
C ILE A 340 -16.87 3.62 -15.26
N CYS A 341 -17.07 4.22 -16.43
CA CYS A 341 -16.70 3.62 -17.72
C CYS A 341 -15.19 3.31 -17.77
N ASN A 342 -14.33 4.24 -17.32
CA ASN A 342 -12.89 4.04 -17.30
C ASN A 342 -12.45 2.98 -16.29
N VAL A 343 -13.06 2.93 -15.10
CA VAL A 343 -12.82 1.83 -14.14
C VAL A 343 -13.28 0.49 -14.72
N THR A 344 -14.42 0.46 -15.41
CA THR A 344 -14.94 -0.75 -16.08
C THR A 344 -13.99 -1.22 -17.19
N MET A 345 -13.51 -0.29 -18.03
CA MET A 345 -12.50 -0.57 -19.05
C MET A 345 -11.17 -1.01 -18.43
N TRP A 346 -10.69 -0.37 -17.37
CA TRP A 346 -9.46 -0.78 -16.66
C TRP A 346 -9.57 -2.22 -16.14
N ILE A 347 -10.70 -2.59 -15.51
CA ILE A 347 -10.98 -3.97 -15.08
C ILE A 347 -10.95 -4.93 -16.29
N ILE A 348 -11.64 -4.60 -17.38
CA ILE A 348 -11.64 -5.41 -18.62
C ILE A 348 -10.22 -5.57 -19.19
N TYR A 349 -9.48 -4.49 -19.37
CA TYR A 349 -8.09 -4.55 -19.88
C TYR A 349 -7.17 -5.33 -18.91
N THR A 350 -7.40 -5.29 -17.60
CA THR A 350 -6.61 -6.07 -16.62
C THR A 350 -6.91 -7.56 -16.67
N PHE A 351 -8.19 -7.97 -16.75
CA PHE A 351 -8.60 -9.37 -16.62
C PHE A 351 -8.86 -10.09 -17.95
N GLU A 352 -9.50 -9.46 -18.94
CA GLU A 352 -9.78 -10.10 -20.24
C GLU A 352 -8.52 -10.32 -21.08
N MET A 353 -7.42 -9.60 -20.83
CA MET A 353 -6.27 -9.63 -21.74
C MET A 353 -5.42 -10.91 -21.72
N GLN A 354 -5.94 -12.00 -21.15
CA GLN A 354 -5.63 -13.35 -21.65
C GLN A 354 -6.01 -13.56 -23.14
N LYS A 355 -6.96 -12.76 -23.66
CA LYS A 355 -7.32 -12.56 -25.07
C LYS A 355 -6.12 -12.49 -26.02
N VAL A 356 -4.99 -11.97 -25.52
CA VAL A 356 -3.65 -12.00 -26.12
C VAL A 356 -3.28 -13.34 -26.78
N LYS A 357 -3.53 -14.47 -26.10
CA LYS A 357 -3.24 -15.83 -26.59
C LYS A 357 -4.42 -16.46 -27.38
N ALA A 358 -5.58 -15.82 -27.40
CA ALA A 358 -6.84 -16.44 -27.80
C ALA A 358 -7.46 -15.87 -29.08
N ASN A 359 -7.27 -14.58 -29.40
CA ASN A 359 -7.77 -14.03 -30.66
C ASN A 359 -6.85 -14.49 -31.83
N PRO A 360 -7.38 -15.27 -32.79
CA PRO A 360 -6.56 -15.83 -33.87
C PRO A 360 -6.18 -14.82 -34.94
N VAL A 361 -6.85 -13.66 -35.02
CA VAL A 361 -6.71 -12.70 -36.14
C VAL A 361 -5.30 -12.10 -36.18
N GLN A 362 -4.90 -11.39 -35.12
CA GLN A 362 -3.57 -10.77 -35.07
C GLN A 362 -2.46 -11.82 -34.98
N LEU A 363 -2.71 -12.97 -34.35
CA LEU A 363 -1.76 -14.07 -34.22
C LEU A 363 -1.43 -14.71 -35.58
N LYS A 364 -2.44 -14.95 -36.43
CA LYS A 364 -2.27 -15.47 -37.80
C LYS A 364 -1.57 -14.46 -38.71
N PHE A 365 -1.76 -13.16 -38.49
CA PHE A 365 -1.18 -12.12 -39.35
C PHE A 365 0.27 -11.78 -39.01
N TYR A 366 0.57 -11.51 -37.73
CA TYR A 366 1.93 -11.11 -37.29
C TYR A 366 2.81 -12.29 -36.85
N GLY A 367 2.23 -13.47 -36.62
CA GLY A 367 2.91 -14.58 -35.97
C GLY A 367 3.07 -14.37 -34.46
N PHE A 368 3.37 -15.46 -33.74
CA PHE A 368 3.44 -15.48 -32.28
C PHE A 368 4.47 -14.48 -31.71
N LEU A 369 5.71 -14.49 -32.23
CA LEU A 369 6.80 -13.71 -31.66
C LEU A 369 6.58 -12.19 -31.78
N ALA A 370 6.26 -11.70 -32.98
CA ALA A 370 6.07 -10.26 -33.19
C ALA A 370 4.85 -9.72 -32.41
N TRP A 371 3.73 -10.46 -32.41
CA TRP A 371 2.55 -10.07 -31.66
C TRP A 371 2.80 -10.05 -30.14
N ALA A 372 3.51 -11.05 -29.60
CA ALA A 372 3.91 -11.10 -28.19
C ALA A 372 4.83 -9.94 -27.79
N ILE A 373 5.72 -9.47 -28.67
CA ILE A 373 6.58 -8.30 -28.42
C ILE A 373 5.74 -7.01 -28.40
N VAL A 374 4.88 -6.79 -29.40
CA VAL A 374 3.98 -5.62 -29.45
C VAL A 374 3.11 -5.57 -28.20
N GLN A 375 2.58 -6.71 -27.76
CA GLN A 375 1.81 -6.81 -26.52
C GLN A 375 2.66 -6.48 -25.30
N ARG A 376 3.83 -7.11 -25.08
CA ARG A 376 4.66 -6.83 -23.88
C ARG A 376 4.95 -5.34 -23.64
N PHE A 377 5.02 -4.53 -24.70
CA PHE A 377 5.13 -3.07 -24.60
C PHE A 377 3.78 -2.34 -24.44
N THR A 378 2.77 -2.67 -25.25
CA THR A 378 1.50 -1.91 -25.31
C THR A 378 0.49 -2.29 -24.22
N LEU A 379 0.48 -3.56 -23.82
CA LEU A 379 -0.43 -4.17 -22.84
C LEU A 379 -0.46 -3.39 -21.51
N PRO A 380 0.67 -3.05 -20.87
CA PRO A 380 0.66 -2.36 -19.59
C PRO A 380 0.35 -0.87 -19.75
N LEU A 381 0.78 -0.26 -20.86
CA LEU A 381 0.49 1.14 -21.18
C LEU A 381 -1.02 1.37 -21.41
N CYS A 382 -1.74 0.41 -22.00
CA CYS A 382 -3.20 0.47 -22.13
C CYS A 382 -3.90 0.47 -20.76
N ILE A 383 -3.50 -0.44 -19.86
CA ILE A 383 -4.09 -0.56 -18.52
C ILE A 383 -3.78 0.71 -17.71
N PHE A 384 -2.51 1.12 -17.64
CA PHE A 384 -2.06 2.34 -16.98
C PHE A 384 -2.77 3.59 -17.54
N HIS A 385 -3.03 3.65 -18.86
CA HIS A 385 -3.79 4.74 -19.46
C HIS A 385 -5.23 4.80 -18.92
N ARG A 386 -5.95 3.67 -18.90
CA ARG A 386 -7.33 3.60 -18.34
C ARG A 386 -7.36 3.98 -16.86
N PHE A 387 -6.39 3.53 -16.07
CA PHE A 387 -6.23 3.88 -14.66
C PHE A 387 -5.99 5.39 -14.47
N HIS A 388 -5.03 5.98 -15.19
CA HIS A 388 -4.72 7.41 -15.08
C HIS A 388 -5.82 8.31 -15.63
N SER A 389 -6.56 7.89 -16.65
CA SER A 389 -7.74 8.61 -17.16
C SER A 389 -8.86 8.66 -16.11
N ALA A 390 -9.16 7.54 -15.44
CA ALA A 390 -10.11 7.53 -14.31
C ALA A 390 -9.66 8.47 -13.18
N ILE A 391 -8.37 8.45 -12.81
CA ILE A 391 -7.82 9.35 -11.79
C ILE A 391 -7.94 10.82 -12.22
N ALA A 392 -7.67 11.15 -13.49
CA ALA A 392 -7.78 12.52 -13.99
C ALA A 392 -9.22 13.06 -13.92
N GLU A 393 -10.21 12.22 -14.21
CA GLU A 393 -11.64 12.55 -14.12
C GLU A 393 -12.09 12.77 -12.65
N GLU A 394 -11.63 11.94 -11.70
CA GLU A 394 -11.87 12.17 -10.26
C GLU A 394 -11.11 13.41 -9.73
N VAL A 395 -9.87 13.64 -10.19
CA VAL A 395 -9.08 14.83 -9.82
C VAL A 395 -9.74 16.12 -10.32
N SER A 396 -10.36 16.12 -11.50
CA SER A 396 -11.17 17.26 -11.96
C SER A 396 -12.33 17.57 -11.00
N LYS A 397 -13.10 16.54 -10.63
CA LYS A 397 -14.19 16.61 -9.65
C LYS A 397 -13.71 17.06 -8.25
N LEU A 398 -12.46 16.75 -7.87
CA LEU A 398 -11.82 17.30 -6.67
C LEU A 398 -11.32 18.74 -6.85
N LEU A 399 -10.95 19.17 -8.07
CA LEU A 399 -10.62 20.56 -8.38
C LEU A 399 -11.87 21.46 -8.41
N GLU A 400 -13.04 20.96 -8.84
CA GLU A 400 -14.34 21.62 -8.59
C GLU A 400 -14.54 21.82 -7.08
N LEU A 401 -14.32 20.77 -6.28
CA LEU A 401 -14.49 20.82 -4.83
C LEU A 401 -13.52 21.82 -4.18
N LYS A 402 -12.30 21.94 -4.72
CA LYS A 402 -11.28 22.89 -4.26
C LYS A 402 -11.56 24.32 -4.71
N ALA A 403 -12.16 24.54 -5.89
CA ALA A 403 -12.56 25.88 -6.34
C ALA A 403 -13.54 26.54 -5.36
N LYS A 404 -14.48 25.76 -4.81
CA LYS A 404 -15.39 26.19 -3.73
C LYS A 404 -14.67 26.69 -2.48
N LEU A 405 -13.50 26.12 -2.15
CA LEU A 405 -12.69 26.52 -0.99
C LEU A 405 -11.86 27.79 -1.27
N ASN A 406 -11.80 28.22 -2.53
CA ASN A 406 -11.03 29.37 -2.99
C ASN A 406 -11.92 30.59 -3.34
N GLU A 407 -13.20 30.41 -3.70
CA GLU A 407 -14.11 31.56 -3.89
C GLU A 407 -14.53 32.20 -2.54
N ASP A 408 -14.46 31.45 -1.43
CA ASP A 408 -14.51 31.98 -0.05
C ASP A 408 -13.25 32.80 0.35
N GLU A 409 -12.18 32.86 -0.48
CA GLU A 409 -10.97 33.65 -0.21
C GLU A 409 -11.07 35.13 -0.67
N THR A 410 -12.27 35.64 -0.99
CA THR A 410 -12.53 37.10 -1.04
C THR A 410 -13.25 37.56 0.23
N PRO A 411 -12.57 38.22 1.18
CA PRO A 411 -13.18 38.59 2.44
C PRO A 411 -14.12 39.80 2.29
N PRO A 412 -15.44 39.67 2.50
CA PRO A 412 -16.20 40.82 2.99
C PRO A 412 -15.62 41.23 4.35
N VAL A 413 -15.58 42.53 4.63
CA VAL A 413 -15.14 43.04 5.93
C VAL A 413 -16.26 42.79 6.96
N GLY A 414 -16.36 41.55 7.44
CA GLY A 414 -17.41 41.10 8.34
C GLY A 414 -17.37 39.60 8.59
N SER A 415 -16.89 39.20 9.78
CA SER A 415 -16.85 37.83 10.32
C SER A 415 -16.16 36.74 9.49
N GLN A 416 -14.98 36.29 9.96
CA GLN A 416 -14.57 34.91 9.69
C GLN A 416 -15.63 33.95 10.26
N LYS A 417 -16.04 32.96 9.47
CA LYS A 417 -17.03 31.96 9.90
C LYS A 417 -16.42 30.99 10.93
N PHE A 418 -16.49 31.36 12.21
CA PHE A 418 -15.93 30.62 13.33
C PHE A 418 -16.46 29.17 13.37
N ILE A 419 -15.57 28.19 13.15
CA ILE A 419 -15.92 26.77 13.15
C ILE A 419 -15.77 26.21 14.56
N LEU A 420 -16.90 26.07 15.25
CA LEU A 420 -17.01 25.34 16.52
C LEU A 420 -16.59 23.88 16.33
N LYS A 421 -15.44 23.48 16.92
CA LYS A 421 -14.92 22.11 16.94
C LYS A 421 -13.90 21.91 18.06
N THR A 422 -13.76 20.68 18.54
CA THR A 422 -12.66 20.28 19.44
C THR A 422 -11.33 20.15 18.67
N PRO A 423 -10.18 20.18 19.36
CA PRO A 423 -8.89 19.82 18.77
C PRO A 423 -8.89 18.41 18.17
N LYS A 424 -8.24 18.22 17.01
CA LYS A 424 -8.22 16.94 16.27
C LYS A 424 -7.74 15.79 17.18
N GLY A 425 -8.58 14.78 17.35
CA GLY A 425 -8.30 13.59 18.16
C GLY A 425 -8.68 13.71 19.63
N THR A 426 -9.34 14.79 20.03
CA THR A 426 -9.95 14.99 21.36
C THR A 426 -11.48 15.06 21.23
N ARG A 427 -12.20 14.85 22.33
CA ARG A 427 -13.68 14.95 22.37
C ARG A 427 -14.15 15.43 23.74
N ASP A 428 -15.30 16.08 23.75
CA ASP A 428 -16.08 16.28 24.96
C ASP A 428 -16.74 14.96 25.40
N PHE A 429 -17.19 14.90 26.65
CA PHE A 429 -17.93 13.76 27.19
C PHE A 429 -19.34 14.23 27.55
N SER A 430 -20.37 13.63 26.96
CA SER A 430 -21.77 13.94 27.28
C SER A 430 -22.14 13.53 28.72
N PRO A 431 -23.25 14.01 29.31
CA PRO A 431 -23.69 13.60 30.64
C PRO A 431 -23.82 12.07 30.80
N GLU A 432 -24.35 11.39 29.78
CA GLU A 432 -24.44 9.92 29.72
C GLU A 432 -23.06 9.25 29.76
N GLN A 433 -22.12 9.74 28.93
CA GLN A 433 -20.75 9.24 28.88
C GLN A 433 -19.99 9.51 30.19
N MET A 434 -20.28 10.62 30.86
CA MET A 434 -19.75 10.94 32.19
C MET A 434 -20.35 10.05 33.27
N ALA A 435 -21.64 9.70 33.21
CA ALA A 435 -22.25 8.76 34.16
C ALA A 435 -21.61 7.36 34.05
N VAL A 436 -21.49 6.82 32.83
CA VAL A 436 -20.80 5.55 32.56
C VAL A 436 -19.35 5.60 33.02
N ARG A 437 -18.61 6.67 32.66
CA ARG A 437 -17.21 6.84 33.02
C ARG A 437 -17.01 6.92 34.55
N SER A 438 -17.84 7.68 35.26
CA SER A 438 -17.78 7.75 36.73
C SER A 438 -18.06 6.40 37.38
N SER A 439 -19.02 5.62 36.86
CA SER A 439 -19.26 4.24 37.33
C SER A 439 -18.05 3.33 37.12
N VAL A 440 -17.38 3.41 35.97
CA VAL A 440 -16.17 2.62 35.66
C VAL A 440 -15.00 3.03 36.55
N LEU A 441 -14.74 4.33 36.69
CA LEU A 441 -13.64 4.83 37.52
C LEU A 441 -13.86 4.54 39.01
N ASN A 442 -15.08 4.63 39.53
CA ASN A 442 -15.37 4.29 40.92
C ASN A 442 -15.11 2.80 41.22
N LYS A 443 -15.44 1.89 40.30
CA LYS A 443 -15.09 0.47 40.40
C LYS A 443 -13.57 0.27 40.44
N ILE A 444 -12.83 0.87 39.50
CA ILE A 444 -11.35 0.79 39.45
C ILE A 444 -10.71 1.33 40.74
N ILE A 445 -11.15 2.51 41.22
CA ILE A 445 -10.68 3.12 42.47
C ILE A 445 -10.95 2.22 43.67
N SER A 446 -12.06 1.48 43.69
CA SER A 446 -12.36 0.56 44.80
C SER A 446 -11.35 -0.59 44.89
N VAL A 447 -10.89 -1.14 43.76
CA VAL A 447 -9.83 -2.17 43.72
C VAL A 447 -8.48 -1.58 44.13
N PHE A 448 -8.10 -0.41 43.59
CA PHE A 448 -6.85 0.26 43.98
C PHE A 448 -6.78 0.57 45.49
N LYS A 449 -7.89 1.02 46.09
CA LYS A 449 -7.98 1.27 47.53
C LYS A 449 -8.03 -0.02 48.37
N LYS A 450 -8.69 -1.08 47.90
CA LYS A 450 -8.65 -2.42 48.52
C LYS A 450 -7.21 -2.96 48.63
N HIS A 451 -6.38 -2.66 47.63
CA HIS A 451 -4.96 -3.01 47.61
C HIS A 451 -4.04 -2.04 48.39
N GLY A 452 -4.61 -1.03 49.07
CA GLY A 452 -3.87 -0.11 49.93
C GLY A 452 -3.06 0.95 49.19
N ALA A 453 -3.41 1.28 47.94
CA ALA A 453 -2.71 2.34 47.21
C ALA A 453 -3.20 3.75 47.58
N GLU A 454 -2.24 4.64 47.77
CA GLU A 454 -2.46 6.07 47.91
C GLU A 454 -2.74 6.71 46.54
N THR A 455 -3.31 7.92 46.51
CA THR A 455 -3.55 8.66 45.27
C THR A 455 -2.61 9.86 45.19
N ILE A 456 -2.02 10.09 44.02
CA ILE A 456 -1.34 11.34 43.68
C ILE A 456 -1.97 11.96 42.43
N ASP A 457 -1.67 13.22 42.17
CA ASP A 457 -1.75 13.81 40.83
C ASP A 457 -0.45 14.58 40.54
N THR A 458 -0.18 14.79 39.25
CA THR A 458 0.97 15.59 38.79
C THR A 458 0.48 16.69 37.85
N PRO A 459 1.27 17.75 37.63
CA PRO A 459 1.04 18.68 36.54
C PRO A 459 0.81 17.96 35.19
N ILE A 460 -0.03 18.57 34.35
CA ILE A 460 -0.40 18.06 33.03
C ILE A 460 0.74 18.18 32.00
N PHE A 461 1.63 19.14 32.23
CA PHE A 461 2.90 19.34 31.55
C PHE A 461 4.07 19.08 32.50
N GLU A 462 5.18 18.63 31.95
CA GLU A 462 6.46 18.40 32.61
C GLU A 462 7.54 19.21 31.87
N LEU A 463 8.69 19.44 32.50
CA LEU A 463 9.87 19.96 31.80
C LEU A 463 10.24 19.01 30.65
N LYS A 464 10.47 19.54 29.45
CA LYS A 464 10.70 18.75 28.24
C LYS A 464 11.87 17.78 28.36
N GLU A 465 12.91 18.16 29.11
CA GLU A 465 14.06 17.31 29.43
C GLU A 465 13.70 16.05 30.22
N VAL A 466 12.71 16.10 31.13
CA VAL A 466 12.24 14.95 31.93
C VAL A 466 11.64 13.87 31.03
N LEU A 467 10.90 14.28 30.00
CA LEU A 467 10.26 13.39 29.02
C LEU A 467 11.21 12.95 27.89
N THR A 468 12.29 13.68 27.65
CA THR A 468 13.19 13.44 26.51
C THR A 468 13.99 12.15 26.67
N GLY A 469 14.06 11.36 25.59
CA GLY A 469 14.85 10.12 25.51
C GLY A 469 14.26 8.91 26.23
N LYS A 470 13.18 9.06 27.01
CA LYS A 470 12.56 7.96 27.77
C LYS A 470 11.80 6.97 26.86
N TYR A 471 11.11 7.49 25.85
CA TYR A 471 10.16 6.74 25.02
C TYR A 471 10.73 6.19 23.69
N GLY A 472 12.06 6.24 23.50
CA GLY A 472 12.67 5.80 22.25
C GLY A 472 12.12 6.55 21.04
N GLU A 473 11.64 5.83 20.03
CA GLU A 473 11.09 6.41 18.79
C GLU A 473 9.80 7.21 19.02
N ASP A 474 8.98 6.82 20.01
CA ASP A 474 7.71 7.47 20.34
C ASP A 474 7.88 8.86 20.97
N SER A 475 9.11 9.23 21.35
CA SER A 475 9.45 10.60 21.80
C SER A 475 9.05 11.67 20.76
N LYS A 476 8.96 11.29 19.47
CA LYS A 476 8.48 12.16 18.37
C LYS A 476 6.98 12.50 18.46
N LEU A 477 6.23 11.79 19.30
CA LEU A 477 4.78 11.94 19.48
C LEU A 477 4.41 12.85 20.67
N ILE A 478 5.38 13.46 21.34
CA ILE A 478 5.16 14.37 22.47
C ILE A 478 4.59 15.72 21.99
N TYR A 479 3.61 16.24 22.73
CA TYR A 479 3.07 17.59 22.58
C TYR A 479 3.93 18.59 23.35
N ASP A 480 4.67 19.45 22.64
CA ASP A 480 5.35 20.59 23.24
C ASP A 480 4.39 21.79 23.38
N LEU A 481 4.58 22.60 24.42
CA LEU A 481 3.96 23.92 24.53
C LEU A 481 4.74 24.92 23.65
N LYS A 482 4.11 26.05 23.30
CA LYS A 482 4.82 27.13 22.60
C LYS A 482 5.82 27.78 23.57
N ASP A 483 7.01 28.11 23.09
CA ASP A 483 7.96 28.94 23.84
C ASP A 483 7.38 30.35 24.06
N GLN A 484 7.47 30.83 25.30
CA GLN A 484 6.99 32.14 25.74
C GLN A 484 8.09 32.93 26.47
N GLY A 485 9.37 32.54 26.32
CA GLY A 485 10.51 33.14 27.02
C GLY A 485 10.72 32.61 28.43
N GLY A 486 10.35 31.34 28.68
CA GLY A 486 10.38 30.70 30.00
C GLY A 486 10.81 29.24 29.94
N GLU A 487 10.32 28.42 30.87
CA GLU A 487 10.61 26.98 30.89
C GLU A 487 10.05 26.26 29.66
N ILE A 488 10.84 25.35 29.06
CA ILE A 488 10.40 24.58 27.89
C ILE A 488 9.61 23.35 28.36
N LEU A 489 8.30 23.43 28.22
CA LEU A 489 7.33 22.48 28.75
C LEU A 489 6.72 21.57 27.67
N SER A 490 6.38 20.34 28.05
CA SER A 490 5.72 19.35 27.19
C SER A 490 4.62 18.60 27.97
N LEU A 491 3.49 18.30 27.33
CA LEU A 491 2.40 17.51 27.94
C LEU A 491 2.85 16.06 28.21
N ARG A 492 2.43 15.49 29.35
CA ARG A 492 2.79 14.12 29.74
C ARG A 492 2.27 13.05 28.77
N TYR A 493 3.16 12.15 28.37
CA TYR A 493 2.88 11.05 27.43
C TYR A 493 2.33 9.79 28.12
N ASP A 494 2.74 9.56 29.36
CA ASP A 494 2.22 8.55 30.30
C ASP A 494 2.08 9.15 31.71
N LEU A 495 1.84 8.30 32.73
CA LEU A 495 1.90 8.67 34.15
C LEU A 495 3.13 8.09 34.87
N THR A 496 3.80 7.09 34.27
CA THR A 496 4.99 6.41 34.82
C THR A 496 6.22 7.32 34.90
N VAL A 497 6.52 8.14 33.88
CA VAL A 497 7.65 9.08 33.91
C VAL A 497 7.41 10.25 34.88
N PRO A 498 6.21 10.90 34.91
CA PRO A 498 5.83 11.82 35.99
C PRO A 498 5.96 11.23 37.39
N PHE A 499 5.63 9.93 37.57
CA PHE A 499 5.80 9.22 38.82
C PHE A 499 7.28 8.99 39.18
N ALA A 500 8.11 8.57 38.22
CA ALA A 500 9.56 8.42 38.43
C ALA A 500 10.24 9.74 38.83
N ARG A 501 9.84 10.87 38.22
CA ARG A 501 10.26 12.21 38.67
C ARG A 501 9.77 12.48 40.10
N TYR A 502 8.51 12.17 40.42
CA TYR A 502 7.94 12.41 41.75
C TYR A 502 8.69 11.64 42.85
N LEU A 503 9.06 10.38 42.62
CA LEU A 503 9.92 9.60 43.52
C LEU A 503 11.27 10.29 43.76
N ALA A 504 11.99 10.58 42.68
CA ALA A 504 13.34 11.16 42.75
C ALA A 504 13.36 12.55 43.41
N MET A 505 12.41 13.41 43.05
CA MET A 505 12.30 14.78 43.55
C MET A 505 12.01 14.84 45.06
N ASN A 506 11.10 13.98 45.54
CA ASN A 506 10.72 13.91 46.96
C ASN A 506 11.61 12.93 47.77
N LYS A 507 12.58 12.27 47.12
CA LYS A 507 13.46 11.23 47.70
C LYS A 507 12.69 10.04 48.31
N ILE A 508 11.53 9.72 47.75
CA ILE A 508 10.68 8.61 48.20
C ILE A 508 11.25 7.30 47.66
N THR A 509 11.67 6.42 48.57
CA THR A 509 12.26 5.11 48.23
C THR A 509 11.23 3.99 48.17
N ASN A 510 10.07 4.12 48.81
CA ASN A 510 8.99 3.15 48.78
C ASN A 510 7.63 3.84 48.82
N ILE A 511 6.72 3.48 47.90
CA ILE A 511 5.31 3.89 47.87
C ILE A 511 4.50 2.96 46.96
N LYS A 512 3.24 2.70 47.33
CA LYS A 512 2.24 2.04 46.49
C LYS A 512 1.17 3.08 46.13
N ARG A 513 1.03 3.41 44.84
CA ARG A 513 0.17 4.51 44.40
C ARG A 513 -0.66 4.21 43.16
N TYR A 514 -1.86 4.78 43.08
CA TYR A 514 -2.65 4.86 41.87
C TYR A 514 -2.72 6.31 41.33
N HIS A 515 -2.85 6.45 40.01
CA HIS A 515 -3.01 7.73 39.33
C HIS A 515 -3.96 7.58 38.15
N ILE A 516 -5.06 8.35 38.13
CA ILE A 516 -6.11 8.29 37.11
C ILE A 516 -6.21 9.66 36.44
N ALA A 517 -5.59 9.81 35.28
CA ALA A 517 -5.44 11.11 34.64
C ALA A 517 -5.34 11.05 33.11
N LYS A 518 -5.50 12.21 32.47
CA LYS A 518 -5.33 12.36 31.02
C LYS A 518 -3.85 12.37 30.62
N VAL A 519 -3.55 11.72 29.50
CA VAL A 519 -2.25 11.69 28.83
C VAL A 519 -2.38 12.10 27.35
N TYR A 520 -1.29 12.60 26.76
CA TYR A 520 -1.31 13.31 25.48
C TYR A 520 -0.30 12.74 24.49
N ARG A 521 -0.80 12.23 23.35
CA ARG A 521 0.02 11.59 22.31
C ARG A 521 -0.36 12.09 20.93
N ARG A 522 0.60 12.53 20.11
CA ARG A 522 0.38 13.07 18.74
C ARG A 522 0.13 11.99 17.69
N ASP A 523 -0.32 10.83 18.11
CA ASP A 523 -0.73 9.68 17.29
C ASP A 523 -1.56 10.08 16.06
N ASN A 524 -1.57 9.26 15.02
CA ASN A 524 -2.51 9.44 13.92
C ASN A 524 -3.89 8.92 14.38
N PRO A 525 -4.88 9.80 14.67
CA PRO A 525 -6.08 9.37 15.36
C PRO A 525 -6.96 8.53 14.43
N SER A 526 -7.46 7.43 14.96
CA SER A 526 -8.36 6.51 14.28
C SER A 526 -9.53 6.24 15.22
N ILE A 527 -10.55 7.10 15.12
CA ILE A 527 -11.71 7.13 16.04
C ILE A 527 -12.43 5.78 16.03
N ALA A 528 -12.62 5.18 14.84
CA ALA A 528 -13.20 3.85 14.65
C ALA A 528 -12.34 2.69 15.21
N ARG A 529 -11.07 2.94 15.60
CA ARG A 529 -10.17 2.00 16.28
C ARG A 529 -9.78 2.47 17.69
N GLY A 530 -10.53 3.41 18.27
CA GLY A 530 -10.28 3.93 19.62
C GLY A 530 -8.98 4.72 19.82
N ARG A 531 -8.22 5.04 18.76
CA ARG A 531 -6.99 5.84 18.88
C ARG A 531 -7.32 7.34 18.94
N TYR A 532 -7.32 7.87 20.15
CA TYR A 532 -7.43 9.30 20.47
C TYR A 532 -6.06 9.91 20.76
N ARG A 533 -5.99 11.25 20.75
CA ARG A 533 -4.76 12.02 21.08
C ARG A 533 -4.74 12.52 22.52
N GLU A 534 -5.92 12.54 23.14
CA GLU A 534 -6.14 12.69 24.57
C GLU A 534 -6.98 11.50 25.03
N PHE A 535 -6.54 10.79 26.05
CA PHE A 535 -7.27 9.70 26.69
C PHE A 535 -6.85 9.54 28.16
N TYR A 536 -7.61 8.75 28.92
CA TYR A 536 -7.29 8.44 30.31
C TYR A 536 -6.38 7.22 30.42
N GLN A 537 -5.38 7.32 31.27
CA GLN A 537 -4.70 6.20 31.89
C GLN A 537 -5.22 6.01 33.34
N CYS A 538 -5.03 4.80 33.86
CA CYS A 538 -5.48 4.37 35.20
C CYS A 538 -4.37 3.48 35.76
N ASP A 539 -3.26 4.11 36.12
CA ASP A 539 -2.01 3.42 36.45
C ASP A 539 -1.98 3.09 37.95
N PHE A 540 -1.42 1.94 38.29
CA PHE A 540 -1.15 1.48 39.65
C PHE A 540 0.27 0.93 39.67
N ASP A 541 1.10 1.46 40.56
CA ASP A 541 2.52 1.15 40.61
C ASP A 541 2.94 0.91 42.07
N ILE A 542 3.81 -0.08 42.26
CA ILE A 542 4.50 -0.36 43.53
C ILE A 542 5.97 -0.05 43.29
N ALA A 543 6.49 0.98 43.95
CA ALA A 543 7.92 1.30 43.94
C ALA A 543 8.52 0.96 45.31
N GLY A 544 9.67 0.28 45.33
CA GLY A 544 10.41 -0.05 46.55
C GLY A 544 11.24 -1.33 46.42
N ALA A 545 12.02 -1.63 47.45
CA ALA A 545 12.65 -2.94 47.61
C ALA A 545 11.69 -3.87 48.35
N TYR A 546 11.44 -5.05 47.78
CA TYR A 546 10.50 -6.07 48.26
C TYR A 546 11.07 -7.46 47.94
N ASP A 547 10.53 -8.49 48.58
CA ASP A 547 10.83 -9.87 48.19
C ASP A 547 10.38 -10.13 46.72
N PRO A 548 11.15 -10.90 45.92
CA PRO A 548 10.90 -11.05 44.49
C PRO A 548 9.48 -11.56 44.16
N MET A 549 8.93 -11.04 43.05
CA MET A 549 7.64 -11.42 42.47
C MET A 549 6.38 -11.10 43.29
N ILE A 550 6.47 -10.69 44.56
CA ILE A 550 5.28 -10.36 45.36
C ILE A 550 4.54 -9.13 44.80
N PRO A 551 5.21 -7.98 44.49
CA PRO A 551 4.54 -6.84 43.88
C PRO A 551 4.00 -7.14 42.48
N ASP A 552 4.76 -7.90 41.69
CA ASP A 552 4.42 -8.30 40.32
C ASP A 552 3.13 -9.14 40.28
N ALA A 553 3.02 -10.11 41.18
CA ALA A 553 1.83 -10.94 41.34
C ALA A 553 0.62 -10.13 41.83
N GLU A 554 0.84 -9.14 42.72
CA GLU A 554 -0.22 -8.23 43.16
C GLU A 554 -0.77 -7.38 42.00
N CYS A 555 0.11 -6.81 41.16
CA CYS A 555 -0.29 -6.06 39.96
C CYS A 555 -1.13 -6.92 38.98
N ILE A 556 -0.77 -8.20 38.79
CA ILE A 556 -1.56 -9.13 37.96
C ILE A 556 -2.94 -9.38 38.60
N LYS A 557 -3.01 -9.57 39.92
CA LYS A 557 -4.27 -9.77 40.65
C LYS A 557 -5.18 -8.53 40.58
N ILE A 558 -4.62 -7.32 40.63
CA ILE A 558 -5.37 -6.07 40.46
C ILE A 558 -5.99 -5.97 39.07
N VAL A 559 -5.23 -6.30 38.02
CA VAL A 559 -5.76 -6.32 36.64
C VAL A 559 -6.90 -7.33 36.51
N TYR A 560 -6.76 -8.53 37.11
CA TYR A 560 -7.83 -9.53 37.15
C TYR A 560 -9.09 -8.99 37.83
N GLU A 561 -8.97 -8.44 39.05
CA GLU A 561 -10.14 -7.93 39.80
C GLU A 561 -10.81 -6.73 39.13
N ILE A 562 -10.05 -5.89 38.42
CA ILE A 562 -10.61 -4.79 37.63
C ILE A 562 -11.45 -5.30 36.46
N LEU A 563 -10.98 -6.33 35.73
CA LEU A 563 -11.74 -6.89 34.61
C LEU A 563 -12.99 -7.64 35.10
N GLU A 564 -12.84 -8.42 36.19
CA GLU A 564 -13.93 -9.12 36.89
C GLU A 564 -15.02 -8.14 37.39
N ILE A 565 -14.67 -7.10 38.17
CA ILE A 565 -15.65 -6.16 38.72
C ILE A 565 -16.32 -5.30 37.62
N LEU A 566 -15.69 -5.15 36.45
CA LEU A 566 -16.28 -4.47 35.30
C LEU A 566 -17.27 -5.36 34.50
N GLY A 567 -17.34 -6.67 34.78
CA GLY A 567 -18.19 -7.62 34.04
C GLY A 567 -17.61 -8.00 32.68
N LEU A 568 -16.29 -8.12 32.59
CA LEU A 568 -15.55 -8.49 31.39
C LEU A 568 -15.05 -9.94 31.52
N ASP A 569 -15.97 -10.90 31.50
CA ASP A 569 -15.70 -12.30 31.90
C ASP A 569 -14.79 -13.09 30.93
N GLN A 570 -14.48 -12.54 29.76
CA GLN A 570 -13.64 -13.19 28.73
C GLN A 570 -12.39 -12.35 28.43
N PHE A 571 -11.29 -12.69 29.09
CA PHE A 571 -9.98 -12.04 28.89
C PHE A 571 -8.82 -13.03 29.06
N VAL A 572 -7.65 -12.66 28.53
CA VAL A 572 -6.40 -13.40 28.69
C VAL A 572 -5.29 -12.41 29.04
N ILE A 573 -4.72 -12.54 30.24
CA ILE A 573 -3.53 -11.78 30.64
C ILE A 573 -2.31 -12.48 30.04
N LYS A 574 -1.69 -11.87 29.01
CA LYS A 574 -0.44 -12.36 28.43
C LYS A 574 0.75 -11.89 29.29
N LEU A 575 1.57 -12.82 29.75
CA LEU A 575 2.76 -12.54 30.55
C LEU A 575 4.03 -12.86 29.76
N ASN A 576 5.08 -12.05 29.96
CA ASN A 576 6.43 -12.29 29.44
C ASN A 576 7.43 -11.53 30.34
N HIS A 577 8.70 -11.92 30.33
CA HIS A 577 9.76 -11.27 31.11
C HIS A 577 10.90 -10.80 30.21
N ARG A 578 11.45 -9.60 30.47
CA ARG A 578 12.42 -8.99 29.56
C ARG A 578 13.63 -9.89 29.30
N LEU A 579 14.26 -10.38 30.38
CA LEU A 579 15.45 -11.23 30.28
C LEU A 579 15.21 -12.56 29.52
N LEU A 580 13.97 -13.02 29.37
CA LEU A 580 13.65 -14.20 28.53
C LEU A 580 13.70 -13.86 27.04
N LEU A 581 13.21 -12.68 26.63
CA LEU A 581 13.37 -12.17 25.26
C LEU A 581 14.85 -11.88 24.95
N ASP A 582 15.56 -11.28 25.91
CA ASP A 582 16.99 -10.97 25.79
C ASP A 582 17.80 -12.27 25.58
N GLY A 583 17.64 -13.27 26.45
CA GLY A 583 18.33 -14.56 26.35
C GLY A 583 17.90 -15.39 25.14
N LEU A 584 16.62 -15.38 24.76
CA LEU A 584 16.14 -16.08 23.56
C LEU A 584 16.79 -15.52 22.29
N PHE A 585 16.86 -14.19 22.15
CA PHE A 585 17.44 -13.56 20.97
C PHE A 585 18.96 -13.77 20.94
N GLU A 586 19.65 -13.71 22.09
CA GLU A 586 21.08 -14.05 22.18
C GLU A 586 21.35 -15.51 21.80
N ALA A 587 20.54 -16.46 22.27
CA ALA A 587 20.61 -17.87 21.86
C ALA A 587 20.31 -18.10 20.37
N CYS A 588 19.43 -17.30 19.77
CA CYS A 588 19.18 -17.29 18.32
C CYS A 588 20.23 -16.52 17.51
N GLY A 589 21.33 -16.05 18.11
CA GLY A 589 22.41 -15.35 17.40
C GLY A 589 22.08 -13.92 16.95
N VAL A 590 21.08 -13.27 17.57
CA VAL A 590 20.68 -11.88 17.23
C VAL A 590 21.78 -10.89 17.63
N PRO A 591 22.28 -10.06 16.70
CA PRO A 591 23.21 -8.98 17.02
C PRO A 591 22.60 -7.94 17.98
N LYS A 592 23.36 -7.53 19.00
CA LYS A 592 22.86 -6.66 20.09
C LYS A 592 22.43 -5.26 19.63
N ASP A 593 22.94 -4.78 18.49
CA ASP A 593 22.51 -3.56 17.80
C ASP A 593 21.09 -3.68 17.20
N LYS A 594 20.70 -4.87 16.72
CA LYS A 594 19.38 -5.15 16.11
C LYS A 594 18.31 -5.49 17.14
N PHE A 595 18.67 -5.51 18.41
CA PHE A 595 17.83 -6.01 19.48
C PHE A 595 16.48 -5.28 19.58
N ARG A 596 16.48 -3.94 19.49
CA ARG A 596 15.25 -3.12 19.55
C ARG A 596 14.36 -3.30 18.32
N SER A 597 14.94 -3.42 17.12
CA SER A 597 14.14 -3.56 15.88
C SER A 597 13.50 -4.94 15.78
N ILE A 598 14.17 -6.01 16.23
CA ILE A 598 13.56 -7.34 16.32
C ILE A 598 12.49 -7.41 17.43
N CYS A 599 12.69 -6.76 18.58
CA CYS A 599 11.61 -6.60 19.57
C CYS A 599 10.38 -5.91 18.95
N SER A 600 10.58 -4.84 18.17
CA SER A 600 9.50 -4.16 17.45
C SER A 600 8.85 -5.01 16.36
N ALA A 601 9.56 -5.99 15.77
CA ALA A 601 8.96 -6.94 14.83
C ALA A 601 8.10 -7.98 15.56
N VAL A 602 8.61 -8.54 16.67
CA VAL A 602 7.90 -9.54 17.49
C VAL A 602 6.65 -8.95 18.17
N ASP A 603 6.68 -7.67 18.58
CA ASP A 603 5.48 -6.96 19.07
C ASP A 603 4.31 -7.00 18.08
N LYS A 604 4.57 -7.10 16.77
CA LYS A 604 3.53 -7.03 15.73
C LYS A 604 2.84 -8.37 15.43
N LEU A 605 3.29 -9.48 16.03
CA LEU A 605 2.73 -10.82 15.81
C LEU A 605 1.29 -10.98 16.31
N ASP A 606 0.81 -10.11 17.19
CA ASP A 606 -0.59 -10.03 17.63
C ASP A 606 -1.52 -9.27 16.65
N LYS A 607 -0.94 -8.54 15.69
CA LYS A 607 -1.63 -7.62 14.76
C LYS A 607 -1.58 -8.10 13.31
N VAL A 608 -0.79 -9.14 13.01
CA VAL A 608 -0.63 -9.75 11.69
C VAL A 608 -1.29 -11.13 11.70
N CYS A 609 -2.25 -11.35 10.82
CA CYS A 609 -2.74 -12.71 10.54
C CYS A 609 -1.67 -13.45 9.71
N ILE A 610 -1.33 -14.66 10.15
CA ILE A 610 -0.49 -15.64 9.45
C ILE A 610 -1.41 -16.78 9.03
#